data_AF-A0A7W7NYI4-F1
#
_entry.id   AF-A0A7W7NYI4-F1
#
_cell.length_a   1.000
_cell.length_b   1.000
_cell.length_c   1.000
_cell.angle_alpha   90.00
_cell.angle_beta   90.00
_cell.angle_gamma   90.00
#
_symmetry.space_group_name_H-M   'P 1'
#
loop_
_entity.id
_entity.type
_entity.pdbx_description
1 polymer ?
#
loop_
_entity_poly.entity_id
_entity_poly.type
_entity_poly.pdbx_seq_one_letter_code
_entity_poly.pdbx_strand_id
1 'polypeptide(L)'
;MSNHDGVHASHCCVVHGCKYRDDDCPVQLGTIEQKFMCMDCEADGIESTSTPGGKHYLDLSKRFMGEITHHVGSFQAYYHERHKADPAGFPVNDSEEFFQSLREQLSDFLIHGRPDEEVSPLDEAP
;
A
#
# COMPACT_ATOMS: atom_id res chain seq x y z
N MET A 1 -9.08 -23.65 -13.65
CA MET A 1 -8.45 -23.74 -12.32
C MET A 1 -7.40 -24.81 -12.41
N SER A 2 -6.15 -24.39 -12.34
CA SER A 2 -4.99 -25.28 -12.43
C SER A 2 -4.95 -26.10 -11.15
N ASN A 3 -4.55 -27.37 -11.21
CA ASN A 3 -4.57 -28.24 -10.02
C ASN A 3 -3.57 -27.80 -8.91
N HIS A 4 -2.81 -26.72 -9.16
CA HIS A 4 -1.84 -26.12 -8.25
C HIS A 4 -2.43 -24.98 -7.40
N ASP A 5 -3.58 -24.40 -7.80
CA ASP A 5 -4.17 -23.21 -7.15
C ASP A 5 -4.40 -23.42 -5.64
N GLY A 6 -4.78 -24.64 -5.23
CA GLY A 6 -5.02 -24.97 -3.82
C GLY A 6 -3.77 -24.95 -2.95
N VAL A 7 -2.60 -25.29 -3.52
CA VAL A 7 -1.30 -25.24 -2.82
C VAL A 7 -0.88 -23.79 -2.64
N HIS A 8 -1.02 -22.96 -3.68
CA HIS A 8 -0.72 -21.54 -3.59
C HIS A 8 -1.63 -20.86 -2.57
N ALA A 9 -2.94 -21.09 -2.62
CA ALA A 9 -3.91 -20.53 -1.69
C ALA A 9 -3.59 -20.81 -0.20
N SER A 10 -2.94 -21.94 0.09
CA SER A 10 -2.69 -22.37 1.47
C SER A 10 -1.34 -21.90 2.04
N HIS A 11 -0.41 -21.46 1.18
CA HIS A 11 0.98 -21.22 1.58
C HIS A 11 1.61 -19.94 1.05
N CYS A 12 1.06 -19.37 -0.02
CA CYS A 12 1.55 -18.11 -0.58
C CYS A 12 0.81 -16.94 0.06
N CYS A 13 1.47 -15.79 0.07
CA CYS A 13 0.93 -14.57 0.64
C CYS A 13 0.94 -13.46 -0.40
N VAL A 14 -0.04 -12.57 -0.35
CA VAL A 14 -0.06 -11.35 -1.17
C VAL A 14 1.07 -10.38 -0.78
N VAL A 15 1.51 -10.42 0.48
CA VAL A 15 2.54 -9.50 1.04
C VAL A 15 3.94 -10.06 0.83
N HIS A 16 4.20 -11.26 1.36
CA HIS A 16 5.53 -11.89 1.29
C HIS A 16 5.78 -12.64 -0.02
N GLY A 17 4.75 -12.76 -0.87
CA GLY A 17 4.84 -13.35 -2.20
C GLY A 17 4.74 -14.88 -2.23
N CYS A 18 5.22 -15.46 -3.33
CA CYS A 18 5.20 -16.91 -3.53
C CYS A 18 6.29 -17.63 -2.74
N LYS A 19 5.88 -18.58 -1.87
CA LYS A 19 6.81 -19.49 -1.17
C LYS A 19 7.74 -20.25 -2.13
N TYR A 20 7.25 -20.57 -3.33
CA TYR A 20 7.98 -21.36 -4.33
C TYR A 20 8.73 -20.52 -5.35
N ARG A 21 8.70 -19.18 -5.22
CA ARG A 21 9.27 -18.24 -6.20
C ARG A 21 8.70 -18.45 -7.61
N ASP A 22 7.41 -18.74 -7.66
CA ASP A 22 6.66 -18.79 -8.91
C ASP A 22 6.21 -17.37 -9.27
N ASP A 23 6.68 -16.87 -10.41
CA ASP A 23 6.36 -15.54 -10.92
C ASP A 23 4.87 -15.42 -11.28
N ASP A 24 4.22 -16.54 -11.63
CA ASP A 24 2.81 -16.60 -12.00
C ASP A 24 1.91 -17.03 -10.82
N CYS A 25 2.39 -16.88 -9.59
CA CYS A 25 1.65 -17.29 -8.39
C CYS A 25 0.29 -16.58 -8.27
N PRO A 26 -0.84 -17.32 -8.31
CA PRO A 26 -2.17 -16.71 -8.38
C PRO A 26 -2.56 -15.92 -7.12
N VAL A 27 -2.00 -16.27 -5.95
CA VAL A 27 -2.21 -15.51 -4.70
C VAL A 27 -1.43 -14.19 -4.71
N GLN A 28 -0.18 -14.22 -5.17
CA GLN A 28 0.65 -13.02 -5.26
C GLN A 28 0.07 -12.03 -6.29
N LEU A 29 -0.48 -12.55 -7.38
CA LEU A 29 -1.20 -11.77 -8.39
C LEU A 29 -2.61 -11.35 -7.96
N GLY A 30 -3.10 -11.82 -6.79
CA GLY A 30 -4.44 -11.50 -6.29
C GLY A 30 -5.59 -12.13 -7.09
N THR A 31 -5.31 -13.10 -7.96
CA THR A 31 -6.32 -13.80 -8.77
C THR A 31 -7.09 -14.85 -7.98
N ILE A 32 -6.55 -15.34 -6.86
CA ILE A 32 -7.25 -16.21 -5.91
C ILE A 32 -7.03 -15.75 -4.47
N GLU A 33 -7.99 -16.06 -3.60
CA GLU A 33 -7.92 -15.72 -2.17
C GLU A 33 -6.97 -16.66 -1.41
N GLN A 34 -6.14 -16.08 -0.54
CA GLN A 34 -5.33 -16.81 0.42
C GLN A 34 -6.23 -17.41 1.52
N LYS A 35 -6.11 -18.72 1.77
CA LYS A 35 -6.92 -19.44 2.75
C LYS A 35 -6.38 -19.37 4.17
N PHE A 36 -5.06 -19.31 4.32
CA PHE A 36 -4.38 -19.33 5.62
C PHE A 36 -3.25 -18.31 5.63
N MET A 37 -3.01 -17.71 6.80
CA MET A 37 -1.89 -16.80 7.01
C MET A 37 -0.56 -17.53 6.74
N CYS A 38 0.40 -16.85 6.10
CA CYS A 38 1.72 -17.43 5.91
C CYS A 38 2.54 -17.34 7.21
N MET A 39 3.58 -18.18 7.30
CA MET A 39 4.46 -18.21 8.47
C MET A 39 5.23 -16.90 8.67
N ASP A 40 5.53 -16.18 7.58
CA ASP A 40 6.23 -14.89 7.66
C ASP A 40 5.31 -13.81 8.25
N CYS A 41 4.02 -13.77 7.87
CA CYS A 41 3.02 -12.91 8.52
C CYS A 41 2.90 -13.21 10.02
N GLU A 42 2.91 -14.49 10.40
CA GLU A 42 2.87 -14.90 11.80
C GLU A 42 4.11 -14.40 12.56
N ALA A 43 5.29 -14.53 11.96
CA ALA A 43 6.55 -14.04 12.54
C ALA A 43 6.58 -12.49 12.66
N ASP A 44 5.97 -11.78 11.72
CA ASP A 44 5.86 -10.31 11.71
C ASP A 44 4.80 -9.78 12.69
N GLY A 45 4.10 -10.66 13.43
CA GLY A 45 3.03 -10.28 14.33
C GLY A 45 1.83 -9.67 13.60
N ILE A 46 1.63 -10.03 12.34
CA ILE A 46 0.41 -9.68 11.61
C ILE A 46 -0.67 -10.64 12.13
N GLU A 47 -1.58 -10.12 12.95
CA GLU A 47 -2.66 -10.95 13.48
C GLU A 47 -3.66 -11.27 12.36
N SER A 48 -3.94 -12.56 12.16
CA SER A 48 -5.06 -12.99 11.33
C SER A 48 -6.35 -12.56 12.03
N THR A 49 -6.81 -11.34 11.78
CA THR A 49 -8.18 -10.99 12.14
C THR A 49 -9.06 -11.82 11.22
N SER A 50 -9.51 -12.95 11.76
CA SER A 50 -10.27 -14.02 11.11
C SER A 50 -11.68 -13.59 10.70
N THR A 51 -11.82 -12.35 10.26
CA THR A 51 -13.04 -11.83 9.64
C THR A 51 -13.08 -12.38 8.23
N PRO A 52 -14.04 -13.24 7.89
CA PRO A 52 -14.28 -13.65 6.51
C PRO A 52 -14.64 -12.38 5.72
N GLY A 53 -13.87 -12.04 4.68
CA GLY A 53 -14.17 -10.92 3.79
C GLY A 53 -13.32 -9.65 3.95
N GLY A 54 -12.02 -9.73 3.65
CA GLY A 54 -11.36 -8.64 2.92
C GLY A 54 -10.88 -7.39 3.66
N LYS A 55 -10.66 -7.41 4.98
CA LYS A 55 -10.11 -6.22 5.69
C LYS A 55 -8.57 -6.17 5.81
N HIS A 56 -7.87 -7.19 5.33
CA HIS A 56 -6.40 -7.27 5.43
C HIS A 56 -5.67 -6.21 4.60
N TYR A 57 -6.21 -5.85 3.43
CA TYR A 57 -5.61 -4.82 2.56
C TYR A 57 -5.63 -3.44 3.22
N LEU A 58 -6.70 -3.10 3.94
CA LEU A 58 -6.82 -1.81 4.63
C LEU A 58 -5.81 -1.64 5.76
N ASP A 59 -5.38 -2.73 6.39
CA ASP A 59 -4.41 -2.67 7.50
C ASP A 59 -2.98 -2.54 6.97
N LEU A 60 -2.65 -3.24 5.88
CA LEU A 60 -1.40 -3.06 5.15
C LEU A 60 -1.29 -1.67 4.54
N SER A 61 -2.36 -1.16 3.92
CA SER A 61 -2.37 0.20 3.37
C SER A 61 -2.19 1.24 4.46
N LYS A 62 -2.76 1.03 5.66
CA LYS A 62 -2.53 1.94 6.80
C LYS A 62 -1.08 1.93 7.28
N ARG A 63 -0.44 0.77 7.39
CA ARG A 63 0.99 0.67 7.75
C ARG A 63 1.87 1.33 6.69
N PHE A 64 1.66 1.01 5.41
CA PHE A 64 2.40 1.59 4.29
C PHE A 64 2.24 3.11 4.21
N MET A 65 1.02 3.62 4.37
CA MET A 65 0.77 5.07 4.37
C MET A 65 1.35 5.77 5.61
N GLY A 66 1.44 5.07 6.74
CA GLY A 66 2.19 5.53 7.91
C GLY A 66 3.69 5.71 7.60
N GLU A 67 4.31 4.74 6.93
CA GLU A 67 5.71 4.83 6.48
C GLU A 67 5.92 5.97 5.49
N ILE A 68 5.02 6.12 4.50
CA ILE A 68 5.06 7.25 3.56
C ILE A 68 5.00 8.58 4.32
N THR A 69 4.08 8.71 5.28
CA THR A 69 3.94 9.96 6.05
C THR A 69 5.22 10.30 6.81
N HIS A 70 5.90 9.30 7.39
CA HIS A 70 7.18 9.48 8.05
C HIS A 70 8.30 9.90 7.07
N HIS A 71 8.32 9.31 5.88
CA HIS A 71 9.27 9.69 4.82
C HIS A 71 9.03 11.10 4.28
N VAL A 72 7.78 11.50 4.06
CA VAL A 72 7.44 12.88 3.66
C VAL A 72 7.91 13.88 4.71
N GLY A 73 7.71 13.60 5.99
CA GLY A 73 8.22 14.45 7.08
C GLY A 73 9.75 14.56 7.09
N SER A 74 10.45 13.44 6.89
CA SER A 74 11.92 13.41 6.82
C SER A 74 12.45 14.20 5.63
N PHE A 75 11.78 14.11 4.48
CA PHE A 75 12.14 14.84 3.28
C PHE A 75 11.87 16.34 3.40
N GLN A 76 10.77 16.74 4.04
CA GLN A 76 10.49 18.14 4.37
C GLN A 76 11.59 18.74 5.26
N ALA A 77 12.02 18.01 6.30
CA ALA A 77 13.11 18.46 7.18
C ALA A 77 14.44 18.63 6.42
N TYR A 78 14.81 17.66 5.59
CA TYR A 78 15.97 17.74 4.71
C TYR A 78 15.92 18.96 3.78
N TYR A 79 14.75 19.21 3.18
CA TYR A 79 14.55 20.35 2.27
C TYR A 79 14.74 21.69 3.00
N HIS A 80 14.20 21.85 4.21
CA HIS A 80 14.39 23.04 5.02
C HIS A 80 15.87 23.29 5.39
N GLU A 81 16.61 22.25 5.75
CA GLU A 81 18.03 22.37 6.07
C GLU A 81 18.84 22.81 4.84
N ARG A 82 18.55 22.22 3.67
CA ARG A 82 19.26 22.54 2.43
C ARG A 82 18.92 23.94 1.91
N HIS A 83 17.67 24.36 2.02
CA HIS A 83 17.25 25.73 1.67
C HIS A 83 17.90 26.79 2.57
N LYS A 84 18.09 26.51 3.86
CA LYS A 84 18.87 27.40 4.75
C LYS A 84 20.32 27.56 4.30
N ALA A 85 20.91 26.52 3.72
CA ALA A 85 22.29 26.53 3.23
C ALA A 85 22.43 27.25 1.88
N ASP A 86 21.42 27.16 1.00
CA ASP A 86 21.41 27.80 -0.32
C ASP A 86 19.98 28.20 -0.74
N PRO A 87 19.55 29.44 -0.43
CA PRO A 87 18.21 29.91 -0.77
C PRO A 87 18.02 30.22 -2.26
N ALA A 88 19.09 30.28 -3.06
CA ALA A 88 19.01 30.50 -4.51
C ALA A 88 18.82 29.19 -5.29
N GLY A 89 19.19 28.05 -4.69
CA GLY A 89 19.10 26.73 -5.31
C GLY A 89 17.70 26.10 -5.30
N PHE A 90 16.75 26.65 -4.54
CA PHE A 90 15.43 26.06 -4.33
C PHE A 90 14.33 27.13 -4.25
N PRO A 91 13.44 27.24 -5.25
CA PRO A 91 12.31 28.16 -5.17
C PRO A 91 11.34 27.71 -4.07
N VAL A 92 11.28 28.49 -2.99
CA VAL A 92 10.57 28.18 -1.73
C VAL A 92 9.06 28.12 -1.91
N ASN A 93 8.54 28.93 -2.84
CA ASN A 93 7.13 29.30 -2.88
C ASN A 93 6.19 28.13 -3.22
N ASP A 94 6.69 27.08 -3.89
CA ASP A 94 5.86 25.92 -4.28
C ASP A 94 6.05 24.70 -3.36
N SER A 95 7.07 24.71 -2.49
CA SER A 95 7.48 23.51 -1.75
C SER A 95 6.64 23.26 -0.49
N GLU A 96 6.32 24.30 0.29
CA GLU A 96 5.48 24.13 1.50
C GLU A 96 4.04 23.79 1.13
N GLU A 97 3.46 24.45 0.13
CA GLU A 97 2.11 24.13 -0.35
C GLU A 97 2.03 22.70 -0.89
N PHE A 98 3.07 22.24 -1.59
CA PHE A 98 3.18 20.85 -2.05
C PHE A 98 3.18 19.84 -0.90
N PHE A 99 4.03 20.03 0.12
CA PHE A 99 4.08 19.10 1.25
C PHE A 99 2.83 19.13 2.10
N GLN A 100 2.20 20.30 2.23
CA GLN A 100 0.94 20.42 2.94
C GLN A 100 -0.20 19.73 2.18
N SER A 101 -0.31 19.94 0.87
CA SER A 101 -1.27 19.22 0.02
C SER A 101 -1.07 17.71 0.08
N LEU A 102 0.18 17.25 0.03
CA LEU A 102 0.50 15.83 0.14
C LEU A 102 0.10 15.26 1.50
N ARG A 103 0.39 15.98 2.60
CA ARG A 103 -0.02 15.55 3.95
C ARG A 103 -1.54 15.47 4.09
N GLU A 104 -2.27 16.44 3.52
CA GLU A 104 -3.73 16.44 3.52
C GLU A 104 -4.30 15.27 2.72
N GLN A 105 -3.79 15.00 1.52
CA GLN A 105 -4.19 13.85 0.70
C GLN A 105 -3.92 12.51 1.40
N LEU A 106 -2.74 12.36 2.02
CA LEU A 106 -2.40 11.15 2.78
C LEU A 106 -3.29 10.98 4.02
N SER A 107 -3.56 12.08 4.74
CA SER A 107 -4.43 12.07 5.91
C SER A 107 -5.86 11.70 5.55
N ASP A 108 -6.40 12.27 4.48
CA ASP A 108 -7.75 11.98 4.02
C ASP A 108 -7.90 10.50 3.62
N PHE A 109 -6.92 9.98 2.88
CA PHE A 109 -6.86 8.55 2.52
C PHE A 109 -6.81 7.64 3.75
N LEU A 110 -6.07 8.02 4.80
CA LEU A 110 -5.97 7.24 6.03
C LEU A 110 -7.29 7.20 6.82
N ILE A 111 -8.06 8.29 6.82
CA ILE A 111 -9.30 8.43 7.59
C ILE A 111 -10.49 7.82 6.83
N HIS A 112 -10.61 8.12 5.54
CA HIS A 112 -11.79 7.80 4.74
C HIS A 112 -11.59 6.59 3.81
N GLY A 113 -10.36 6.07 3.70
CA GLY A 113 -10.01 5.11 2.66
C GLY A 113 -9.86 5.79 1.30
N ARG A 114 -9.63 5.01 0.24
CA ARG A 114 -9.73 5.55 -1.12
C ARG A 114 -11.17 6.05 -1.29
N PRO A 115 -11.42 7.29 -1.74
CA PRO A 115 -12.77 7.66 -2.17
C PRO A 115 -13.21 6.61 -3.19
N ASP A 116 -14.45 6.14 -3.09
CA ASP A 116 -15.04 5.31 -4.13
C ASP A 116 -14.91 6.12 -5.42
N GLU A 117 -13.87 5.83 -6.23
CA GLU A 117 -13.86 6.24 -7.62
C GLU A 117 -15.13 5.61 -8.15
N GLU A 118 -16.16 6.43 -8.43
CA GLU A 118 -17.26 5.99 -9.26
C GLU A 118 -16.59 5.44 -10.51
N VAL A 119 -16.51 4.11 -10.58
CA VAL A 119 -16.03 3.39 -11.74
C VAL A 119 -17.02 3.81 -12.80
N SER A 120 -16.63 4.82 -13.57
CA SER A 120 -17.42 5.29 -14.70
C SER A 120 -17.75 4.04 -15.48
N PRO A 121 -19.04 3.76 -15.76
CA PRO A 121 -19.43 2.59 -16.53
C PRO A 121 -18.53 2.59 -17.76
N LEU A 122 -17.63 1.61 -17.84
CA LEU A 122 -16.82 1.40 -19.02
C LEU A 122 -17.84 1.30 -20.14
N ASP A 123 -17.87 2.32 -20.99
CA ASP A 123 -18.78 2.43 -22.12
C ASP A 123 -18.87 1.03 -22.74
N GLU A 124 -20.04 0.40 -22.61
CA GLU A 124 -20.35 -0.83 -23.30
C GLU A 124 -20.31 -0.48 -24.79
N ALA A 125 -19.13 -0.65 -25.38
CA ALA A 125 -18.93 -0.47 -26.81
C ALA A 125 -19.80 -1.52 -27.53
N PRO A 126 -20.64 -1.09 -28.48
CA PRO A 126 -21.58 -1.96 -29.19
C PRO A 126 -20.91 -2.97 -30.13
#